data_AF-A0A7V3RX57-F1
#
_entry.id   AF-A0A7V3RX57-F1
#
_cell.length_a   1.000
_cell.length_b   1.000
_cell.length_c   1.000
_cell.angle_alpha   90.00
_cell.angle_beta   90.00
_cell.angle_gamma   90.00
#
_symmetry.space_group_name_H-M   'P 1'
#
loop_
_entity.id
_entity.type
_entity.pdbx_description
1 polymer ?
#
loop_
_entity_poly.entity_id
_entity_poly.type
_entity_poly.pdbx_seq_one_letter_code
_entity_poly.pdbx_strand_id
1 'polypeptide(L)' 'CVERCPAKALALSQDVPEVDRDRCFGCGVCSSGCPSEAIELVEREGISPPPPDKRALKDALVKASSHQKEGQKG' A
#
# COMPACT_ATOMS: atom_id res chain seq x y z
N CYS A 1 -13.74 4.78 11.75
CA CYS A 1 -12.80 4.28 10.73
C CYS A 1 -13.53 3.55 9.60
N VAL A 2 -14.45 2.61 9.92
CA VAL A 2 -15.24 1.80 8.96
C VAL A 2 -15.95 2.65 7.90
N GLU A 3 -16.85 3.54 8.31
CA GLU A 3 -17.61 4.41 7.40
C GLU A 3 -16.75 5.40 6.59
N ARG A 4 -15.53 5.68 7.05
CA ARG A 4 -14.62 6.63 6.38
C ARG A 4 -13.72 5.97 5.36
N CYS A 5 -13.68 4.64 5.29
CA CYS A 5 -12.76 3.93 4.42
C CYS A 5 -13.25 3.98 2.96
N PRO A 6 -12.58 4.70 2.05
CA PRO A 6 -13.03 4.80 0.65
C PRO A 6 -12.94 3.45 -0.08
N ALA A 7 -11.98 2.59 0.31
CA ALA A 7 -11.85 1.23 -0.22
C ALA A 7 -12.83 0.22 0.39
N LYS A 8 -13.59 0.62 1.43
CA LYS A 8 -14.38 -0.29 2.28
C LYS A 8 -13.55 -1.50 2.76
N ALA A 9 -12.30 -1.25 3.15
CA ALA A 9 -11.34 -2.24 3.63
C ALA A 9 -11.43 -2.45 5.15
N LEU A 10 -12.39 -1.83 5.82
CA LEU A 10 -12.59 -1.92 7.27
C LEU A 10 -14.00 -2.46 7.54
N ALA A 11 -14.12 -3.39 8.49
CA ALA A 11 -15.39 -3.92 8.98
C ALA A 11 -15.36 -4.06 10.50
N LEU A 12 -16.52 -4.07 11.15
CA LEU A 12 -16.62 -4.37 12.59
C LEU A 12 -16.75 -5.88 12.81
N SER A 13 -15.89 -6.41 13.67
CA SER A 13 -15.89 -7.80 14.13
C SER A 13 -15.79 -7.78 15.65
N GLN A 14 -16.83 -8.26 16.35
CA GLN A 14 -16.87 -8.25 17.82
C GLN A 14 -16.53 -6.89 18.46
N ASP A 15 -17.11 -5.80 17.92
CA ASP A 15 -16.86 -4.41 18.31
C ASP A 15 -15.44 -3.88 18.06
N VAL A 16 -14.57 -4.67 17.44
CA VAL A 16 -13.22 -4.28 17.03
C VAL A 16 -13.17 -4.11 15.51
N PRO A 17 -12.64 -2.98 14.99
CA PRO A 17 -12.43 -2.83 13.56
C PRO A 17 -11.33 -3.75 13.05
N GLU A 18 -11.62 -4.54 12.02
CA GLU A 18 -10.66 -5.37 11.29
C GLU A 18 -10.34 -4.79 9.92
N VAL A 19 -9.07 -4.86 9.51
CA VAL A 19 -8.58 -4.39 8.20
C VAL A 19 -8.41 -5.57 7.24
N ASP A 20 -9.10 -5.50 6.11
CA ASP A 20 -8.76 -6.24 4.90
C ASP A 20 -7.52 -5.60 4.24
N ARG A 21 -6.38 -6.29 4.36
CA ARG A 21 -5.09 -5.78 3.88
C ARG A 21 -4.95 -5.80 2.36
N ASP A 22 -5.72 -6.64 1.67
CA ASP A 22 -5.69 -6.74 0.21
C ASP A 22 -6.42 -5.56 -0.43
N ARG A 23 -7.43 -5.03 0.27
CA ARG A 23 -8.18 -3.84 -0.16
C ARG A 23 -7.60 -2.54 0.37
N CYS A 24 -6.83 -2.59 1.46
CA CYS A 24 -6.21 -1.41 2.05
C CYS A 24 -5.02 -0.93 1.19
N PHE A 25 -5.16 0.25 0.60
CA PHE A 25 -4.10 0.90 -0.19
C PHE A 25 -3.32 1.99 0.58
N GLY A 26 -3.53 2.09 1.90
CA GLY A 26 -2.71 2.96 2.76
C GLY A 26 -3.00 4.46 2.68
N CYS A 27 -4.24 4.88 2.44
CA CYS A 27 -4.58 6.32 2.34
C CYS A 27 -4.53 7.11 3.66
N GLY A 28 -4.46 6.45 4.81
CA GLY A 28 -4.35 7.10 6.12
C GLY A 28 -5.62 7.76 6.68
N VAL A 29 -6.71 7.88 5.92
CA VAL A 29 -7.96 8.55 6.36
C VAL A 29 -8.55 7.95 7.66
N CYS A 30 -8.41 6.64 7.85
CA CYS A 30 -8.88 5.96 9.06
C CYS A 30 -8.06 6.32 10.30
N SER A 31 -6.73 6.44 10.16
CA SER A 31 -5.81 6.79 11.24
C SER A 31 -5.92 8.27 11.61
N SER A 32 -5.79 9.18 10.63
CA SER A 32 -5.90 10.62 10.87
C SER A 32 -7.26 11.03 11.45
N GLY A 33 -8.29 10.26 11.16
CA GLY A 33 -9.64 10.51 11.62
C GLY A 33 -10.03 9.88 12.95
N CYS A 34 -9.16 9.07 13.58
CA CYS A 34 -9.50 8.32 14.78
C CYS A 34 -9.29 9.17 16.05
N PRO A 35 -10.35 9.58 16.76
CA PRO A 35 -10.20 10.43 17.95
C PRO A 35 -9.56 9.71 19.14
N SER A 36 -9.61 8.38 19.15
CA SER A 36 -9.05 7.52 20.20
C SER A 36 -7.70 6.93 19.81
N GLU A 37 -7.13 7.33 18.67
CA GLU A 37 -5.83 6.84 18.18
C GLU A 37 -5.73 5.30 18.09
N ALA A 38 -6.86 4.62 17.93
CA ALA A 38 -6.93 3.15 17.95
C ALA A 38 -6.38 2.47 16.69
N ILE A 39 -5.94 3.24 15.69
CA ILE A 39 -5.42 2.73 14.42
C ILE A 39 -4.31 3.63 13.89
N GLU A 40 -3.22 3.01 13.45
CA GLU A 40 -2.03 3.66 12.91
C GLU A 40 -1.80 3.26 11.45
N LEU A 41 -1.26 4.18 10.64
CA LEU A 41 -0.76 3.88 9.30
C LEU A 41 0.71 3.49 9.38
N VAL A 42 1.02 2.25 9.02
CA VAL A 42 2.40 1.71 9.03
C VAL A 42 2.86 1.37 7.61
N GLU A 43 4.17 1.43 7.38
CA GLU A 43 4.77 0.97 6.13
C GLU A 43 4.59 -0.54 5.95
N ARG A 44 4.31 -0.98 4.72
CA ARG A 44 4.18 -2.39 4.39
C ARG A 44 5.55 -2.95 4.03
N GLU A 45 5.98 -3.96 4.78
CA GLU A 45 7.23 -4.69 4.50
C GLU A 45 7.20 -5.29 3.08
N GLY A 46 8.34 -5.26 2.41
CA GLY A 46 8.50 -5.85 1.08
C GLY A 46 7.93 -5.03 -0.09
N ILE A 47 7.49 -3.79 0.13
CA ILE A 47 7.14 -2.85 -0.93
C ILE A 47 8.29 -1.85 -1.13
N SER A 48 8.86 -1.78 -2.32
CA SER A 48 9.86 -0.77 -2.65
C SER A 48 9.22 0.63 -2.69
N PRO A 49 9.85 1.67 -2.14
CA PRO A 49 9.33 3.03 -2.21
C PRO A 49 9.15 3.47 -3.67
N PRO A 50 8.16 4.35 -3.96
CA PRO A 50 7.97 4.86 -5.30
C PRO A 50 9.22 5.65 -5.75
N PRO A 51 9.53 5.65 -7.06
CA PRO A 51 10.64 6.45 -7.58
C PRO A 51 10.47 7.93 -7.22
N PRO A 52 11.52 8.61 -6.72
CA PRO A 52 11.42 9.97 -6.19
C PRO A 52 11.09 11.03 -7.26
N ASP A 53 11.34 10.72 -8.53
CA ASP A 53 11.08 11.63 -9.63
C ASP A 53 10.76 10.90 -10.95
N LYS A 54 10.39 11.70 -11.97
CA LYS A 54 10.02 11.19 -13.30
C LYS A 54 11.17 10.48 -14.01
N ARG A 55 12.43 10.89 -13.77
CA ARG A 55 13.60 10.27 -14.38
C ARG A 55 13.84 8.91 -13.74
N ALA A 56 13.85 8.82 -12.42
CA ALA A 56 13.96 7.57 -11.69
C ALA A 56 12.84 6.60 -12.06
N LEU A 57 11.61 7.10 -12.25
CA LEU A 57 10.49 6.30 -12.75
C LEU A 57 10.78 5.75 -14.16
N LYS A 58 11.21 6.60 -15.10
CA LYS A 58 11.56 6.17 -16.47
C LYS A 58 12.67 5.13 -16.46
N ASP A 59 13.73 5.37 -15.69
CA ASP A 59 14.88 4.47 -15.58
C ASP A 59 14.45 3.11 -15.01
N ALA A 60 13.57 3.11 -14.00
CA ALA A 60 12.99 1.89 -13.43
C ALA A 60 12.13 1.13 -14.44
N LEU A 61 11.30 1.82 -15.24
CA LEU A 61 10.47 1.21 -16.28
C LEU A 61 11.31 0.59 -17.39
N VAL A 62 12.35 1.29 -17.87
CA VAL A 62 13.30 0.78 -18.86
C VAL A 62 14.04 -0.43 -18.31
N LYS A 63 14.50 -0.37 -17.06
CA LYS A 63 15.14 -1.49 -16.36
C LYS A 63 14.22 -2.70 -16.29
N ALA A 64 13.00 -2.54 -15.78
CA ALA A 64 12.02 -3.62 -15.64
C ALA A 64 11.67 -4.28 -16.99
N SER A 65 11.54 -3.47 -18.05
CA SER A 65 11.28 -3.96 -19.41
C SER A 65 12.48 -4.74 -20.00
N SER A 66 13.70 -4.47 -19.53
CA SER A 66 14.92 -5.11 -20.01
C SER A 66 15.29 -6.40 -19.26
N HIS A 67 14.71 -6.66 -18.09
CA HIS A 67 14.94 -7.88 -17.31
C HIS A 67 14.23 -9.13 -17.86
N GLN A 68 13.50 -9.00 -18.98
CA GLN A 68 13.02 -10.16 -19.75
C GLN A 68 14.12 -10.86 -20.58
N LYS A 69 15.39 -10.42 -20.54
CA LYS A 69 16.48 -11.05 -21.32
C LYS A 69 17.57 -11.78 -20.53
N GLU A 70 17.66 -11.67 -19.20
CA GLU A 70 18.68 -12.37 -18.41
C GLU A 70 18.12 -13.60 -17.67
N GLY A 71 17.44 -14.47 -18.42
CA GLY A 71 16.89 -15.74 -17.93
C GLY A 71 17.01 -16.92 -18.90
N GLN A 72 17.81 -16.78 -19.97
CA GLN A 72 18.07 -17.88 -20.92
C GLN A 72 19.57 -17.95 -21.23
N LYS A 73 20.36 -18.41 -20.26
CA LYS A 73 21.64 -19.07 -20.53
C LYS A 73 21.59 -20.44 -19.86
N GLY A 74 21.13 -21.42 -20.63
CA GLY A 74 21.48 -22.83 -20.46
C GLY A 74 22.67 -23.16 -21.34
#